data_AF-A0A2I0GBQ4-F1
#
_entry.id   AF-A0A2I0GBQ4-F1
#
_cell.length_a   1.000
_cell.length_b   1.000
_cell.length_c   1.000
_cell.angle_alpha   90.00
_cell.angle_beta   90.00
_cell.angle_gamma   90.00
#
_symmetry.space_group_name_H-M   'P 1'
#
loop_
_entity.id
_entity.type
_entity.pdbx_description
1 polymer ?
#
loop_
_entity_poly.entity_id
_entity_poly.type
_entity_poly.pdbx_seq_one_letter_code
_entity_poly.pdbx_strand_id
1 'polypeptide(L)'
;LAGPGGEEGGGQWGAATDGRRVYTNIVNSNRVSFKLAPSNQTSTAGAWVALDTNSGEILWTTANPGNDTTQAPVSVANDVVFVGSVAPNGPIYAMDARTGKILWSYNTGATVYGGISVSYGCIYVGNGYTVSLGAAFHPTWTPGTSVFAFCLG
;
A
#
# COMPACT_ATOMS: atom_id res chain seq x y z
N LEU A 1 10.64 0.15 13.43
CA LEU A 1 10.30 1.46 12.83
C LEU A 1 9.88 1.22 11.38
N ALA A 2 8.60 1.36 11.06
CA ALA A 2 8.05 1.13 9.72
C ALA A 2 8.31 2.32 8.77
N GLY A 3 9.59 2.68 8.58
CA GLY A 3 10.04 3.73 7.66
C GLY A 3 10.34 5.11 8.29
N PRO A 4 10.76 6.09 7.46
CA PRO A 4 11.34 7.37 7.92
C PRO A 4 10.33 8.42 8.43
N GLY A 5 9.02 8.15 8.33
CA GLY A 5 7.99 9.16 8.61
C GLY A 5 7.86 10.21 7.50
N GLY A 6 7.20 11.32 7.82
CA GLY A 6 6.94 12.43 6.89
C GLY A 6 5.91 13.41 7.47
N GLU A 7 5.68 14.53 6.79
CA GLU A 7 4.69 15.55 7.17
C GLU A 7 3.26 15.02 7.17
N GLU A 8 2.97 14.05 6.32
CA GLU A 8 1.66 13.38 6.34
C GLU A 8 1.66 12.25 7.38
N GLY A 9 2.82 11.67 7.71
CA GLY A 9 2.96 10.68 8.79
C GLY A 9 3.93 9.52 8.48
N GLY A 10 3.91 8.51 9.35
CA GLY A 10 4.58 7.21 9.19
C GLY A 10 3.60 6.13 8.71
N GLY A 11 3.71 4.90 9.23
CA GLY A 11 2.67 3.88 8.98
C GLY A 11 1.31 4.45 9.41
N GLN A 12 0.41 4.62 8.43
CA GLN A 12 -0.66 5.61 8.53
C GLN A 12 -2.00 4.93 8.80
N TRP A 13 -2.65 4.42 7.76
CA TRP A 13 -4.06 4.08 7.80
C TRP A 13 -4.17 2.58 7.57
N GLY A 14 -4.71 1.87 8.57
CA GLY A 14 -5.09 0.46 8.48
C GLY A 14 -3.92 -0.53 8.33
N ALA A 15 -3.51 -1.11 9.47
CA ALA A 15 -2.71 -2.32 9.47
C ALA A 15 -3.60 -3.56 9.35
N ALA A 16 -3.09 -4.61 8.72
CA ALA A 16 -3.71 -5.92 8.68
C ALA A 16 -2.85 -6.94 9.44
N THR A 17 -3.44 -8.04 9.88
CA THR A 17 -2.71 -9.15 10.50
C THR A 17 -3.32 -10.48 10.09
N ASP A 18 -2.48 -11.50 9.95
CA ASP A 18 -2.88 -12.90 9.78
C ASP A 18 -2.66 -13.73 11.06
N GLY A 19 -2.34 -13.07 12.18
CA GLY A 19 -2.01 -13.69 13.46
C GLY A 19 -0.55 -14.09 13.65
N ARG A 20 0.27 -14.06 12.59
CA ARG A 20 1.73 -14.27 12.66
C ARG A 20 2.53 -13.04 12.23
N ARG A 21 1.92 -12.22 11.38
CA ARG A 21 2.55 -11.08 10.73
C ARG A 21 1.62 -9.88 10.79
N VAL A 22 2.19 -8.72 11.07
CA VAL A 22 1.52 -7.41 10.93
C VAL A 22 1.95 -6.80 9.62
N TYR A 23 1.00 -6.36 8.81
CA TYR A 23 1.23 -5.67 7.55
C TYR A 23 0.80 -4.22 7.66
N THR A 24 1.62 -3.30 7.17
CA THR A 24 1.25 -1.88 7.09
C THR A 24 1.98 -1.19 5.96
N ASN A 25 1.50 0.01 5.62
CA ASN A 25 2.12 0.90 4.66
C ASN A 25 3.24 1.74 5.31
N ILE A 26 4.12 2.26 4.47
CA ILE A 26 5.13 3.27 4.75
C ILE A 26 4.88 4.39 3.75
N VAL A 27 4.31 5.50 4.21
CA VAL A 27 3.83 6.55 3.31
C VAL A 27 5.00 7.28 2.65
N ASN A 28 5.96 7.74 3.46
CA ASN A 28 7.13 8.50 3.05
C ASN A 28 6.79 9.76 2.20
N SER A 29 5.85 10.58 2.68
CA SER A 29 5.39 11.78 1.96
C SER A 29 6.51 12.76 1.63
N ASN A 30 7.52 12.85 2.51
CA ASN A 30 8.67 13.74 2.35
C ASN A 30 9.76 13.17 1.42
N ARG A 31 9.54 11.99 0.83
CA ARG A 31 10.49 11.32 -0.09
C ARG A 31 11.88 11.11 0.52
N VAL A 32 11.95 10.84 1.82
CA VAL A 32 13.22 10.61 2.52
C VAL A 32 13.80 9.27 2.06
N SER A 33 15.09 9.26 1.71
CA SER A 33 15.78 8.02 1.37
C SER A 33 15.90 7.13 2.61
N PHE A 34 15.39 5.90 2.54
CA PHE A 34 15.47 4.93 3.63
C PHE A 34 15.78 3.52 3.10
N LYS A 35 16.28 2.66 3.99
CA LYS A 35 16.60 1.26 3.66
C LYS A 35 15.35 0.38 3.69
N LEU A 36 15.22 -0.48 2.69
CA LEU A 36 14.18 -1.50 2.58
C LEU A 36 14.61 -2.77 3.33
N ALA A 37 14.42 -2.79 4.64
CA ALA A 37 14.79 -3.95 5.46
C ALA A 37 14.02 -5.22 5.04
N PRO A 38 14.63 -6.42 5.08
CA PRO A 38 15.98 -6.70 5.58
C PRO A 38 17.10 -6.46 4.53
N SER A 39 16.75 -6.06 3.31
CA SER A 39 17.75 -5.75 2.28
C SER A 39 18.48 -4.42 2.59
N ASN A 40 19.60 -4.20 1.88
CA ASN A 40 20.31 -2.92 1.90
C ASN A 40 19.90 -1.97 0.76
N GLN A 41 18.87 -2.31 -0.02
CA GLN A 41 18.35 -1.41 -1.05
C GLN A 41 17.72 -0.18 -0.41
N THR A 42 17.77 0.95 -1.11
CA THR A 42 17.15 2.21 -0.65
C THR A 42 16.06 2.66 -1.59
N SER A 43 15.08 3.39 -1.05
CA SER A 43 14.03 4.03 -1.83
C SER A 43 13.61 5.36 -1.21
N THR A 44 13.10 6.26 -2.04
CA THR A 44 12.39 7.49 -1.65
C THR A 44 10.89 7.38 -1.87
N ALA A 45 10.40 6.26 -2.41
CA ALA A 45 8.97 6.00 -2.56
C ALA A 45 8.32 5.64 -1.21
N GLY A 46 6.98 5.55 -1.20
CA GLY A 46 6.30 4.77 -0.19
C GLY A 46 6.63 3.28 -0.33
N ALA A 47 6.28 2.49 0.67
CA ALA A 47 6.52 1.05 0.69
C ALA A 47 5.45 0.32 1.50
N TRP A 48 5.45 -1.01 1.46
CA TRP A 48 4.71 -1.86 2.38
C TRP A 48 5.68 -2.73 3.16
N VAL A 49 5.31 -3.09 4.38
CA VAL A 49 6.17 -3.83 5.29
C VAL A 49 5.39 -4.91 6.01
N ALA A 50 6.04 -6.05 6.26
CA ALA A 50 5.58 -7.04 7.23
C ALA A 50 6.52 -7.12 8.42
N LEU A 51 5.94 -7.26 9.60
CA LEU A 51 6.64 -7.50 10.85
C LEU A 51 6.17 -8.80 11.50
N ASP A 52 7.06 -9.52 12.15
CA ASP A 52 6.66 -10.64 13.01
C ASP A 52 5.84 -10.13 14.20
N THR A 53 4.71 -10.77 14.52
CA THR A 53 3.81 -10.31 15.58
C THR A 53 4.40 -10.44 16.98
N ASN A 54 5.37 -11.32 17.19
CA ASN A 54 5.95 -11.60 18.50
C ASN A 54 7.19 -10.74 18.77
N SER A 55 8.09 -10.64 17.79
CA SER A 55 9.36 -9.92 17.93
C SER A 55 9.30 -8.48 17.44
N GLY A 56 8.36 -8.15 16.55
CA GLY A 56 8.33 -6.86 15.85
C GLY A 56 9.45 -6.68 14.82
N GLU A 57 10.19 -7.75 14.51
CA GLU A 57 11.23 -7.74 13.48
C GLU A 57 10.62 -7.60 12.09
N ILE A 58 11.27 -6.81 11.22
CA ILE A 58 10.84 -6.66 9.82
C ILE A 58 11.19 -7.93 9.06
N LEU A 59 10.18 -8.59 8.52
CA LEU A 59 10.33 -9.78 7.69
C LEU A 59 10.61 -9.42 6.22
N TRP A 60 9.92 -8.40 5.72
CA TRP A 60 10.13 -7.86 4.38
C TRP A 60 9.66 -6.42 4.27
N THR A 61 10.23 -5.68 3.31
CA THR A 61 9.79 -4.36 2.88
C THR A 61 9.80 -4.29 1.35
N THR A 62 8.68 -3.86 0.76
CA THR A 62 8.52 -3.72 -0.70
C THR A 62 8.23 -2.27 -1.04
N ALA A 63 9.16 -1.60 -1.73
CA ALA A 63 8.93 -0.25 -2.22
C ALA A 63 7.82 -0.22 -3.27
N ASN A 64 7.03 0.86 -3.28
CA ASN A 64 6.00 1.09 -4.28
C ASN A 64 6.61 1.20 -5.68
N PRO A 65 6.32 0.25 -6.60
CA PRO A 65 6.84 0.31 -7.97
C PRO A 65 6.37 1.52 -8.76
N GLY A 66 5.22 2.12 -8.38
CA GLY A 66 4.72 3.36 -8.96
C GLY A 66 5.54 4.59 -8.57
N ASN A 67 6.59 4.43 -7.74
CA ASN A 67 7.45 5.51 -7.25
C ASN A 67 6.65 6.67 -6.63
N ASP A 68 5.58 6.35 -5.90
CA ASP A 68 4.72 7.31 -5.20
C ASP A 68 4.50 6.87 -3.76
N THR A 69 3.74 7.65 -2.99
CA THR A 69 3.39 7.28 -1.62
C THR A 69 2.37 6.15 -1.59
N THR A 70 2.20 5.58 -0.39
CA THR A 70 1.26 4.48 -0.14
C THR A 70 0.42 4.87 1.06
N GLN A 71 -0.82 5.31 0.84
CA GLN A 71 -1.71 5.77 1.92
C GLN A 71 -2.90 4.86 2.13
N ALA A 72 -3.24 4.05 1.13
CA ALA A 72 -4.33 3.09 1.20
C ALA A 72 -4.07 2.04 2.30
N PRO A 73 -5.10 1.72 3.11
CA PRO A 73 -5.09 0.59 4.02
C PRO A 73 -4.69 -0.73 3.38
N VAL A 74 -4.00 -1.55 4.18
CA VAL A 74 -3.60 -2.89 3.78
C VAL A 74 -4.70 -3.89 4.11
N SER A 75 -4.89 -4.90 3.26
CA SER A 75 -5.76 -6.04 3.55
C SER A 75 -5.02 -7.34 3.34
N VAL A 76 -5.36 -8.39 4.08
CA VAL A 76 -4.74 -9.71 3.94
C VAL A 76 -5.82 -10.78 3.94
N ALA A 77 -5.69 -11.74 3.02
CA ALA A 77 -6.49 -12.95 3.01
C ALA A 77 -5.74 -14.05 2.26
N ASN A 78 -5.85 -15.30 2.74
CA ASN A 78 -5.31 -16.48 2.06
C ASN A 78 -3.82 -16.34 1.66
N ASP A 79 -2.97 -15.89 2.59
CA ASP A 79 -1.52 -15.67 2.34
C ASP A 79 -1.21 -14.63 1.24
N VAL A 80 -2.17 -13.77 0.89
CA VAL A 80 -2.01 -12.66 -0.05
C VAL A 80 -2.34 -11.33 0.61
N VAL A 81 -1.46 -10.35 0.42
CA VAL A 81 -1.61 -8.98 0.90
C VAL A 81 -2.03 -8.09 -0.28
N PHE A 82 -3.10 -7.34 -0.11
CA PHE A 82 -3.66 -6.43 -1.10
C PHE A 82 -3.43 -4.99 -0.67
N VAL A 83 -2.90 -4.17 -1.59
CA VAL A 83 -2.51 -2.79 -1.33
C VAL A 83 -2.78 -1.88 -2.53
N GLY A 84 -2.97 -0.60 -2.26
CA GLY A 84 -3.14 0.44 -3.27
C GLY A 84 -2.10 1.54 -3.17
N SER A 85 -1.85 2.23 -4.30
CA SER A 85 -1.01 3.42 -4.37
C SER A 85 -1.81 4.64 -4.82
N VAL A 86 -1.36 5.81 -4.36
CA VAL A 86 -1.92 7.10 -4.76
C VAL A 86 -1.37 7.64 -6.08
N ALA A 87 -0.46 6.92 -6.74
CA ALA A 87 0.03 7.28 -8.07
C ALA A 87 -1.15 7.58 -9.02
N PRO A 88 -0.99 8.45 -10.03
CA PRO A 88 -2.12 8.95 -10.83
C PRO A 88 -2.98 7.85 -11.48
N ASN A 89 -2.36 6.75 -11.92
CA ASN A 89 -3.04 5.59 -12.51
C ASN A 89 -3.59 4.59 -11.47
N GLY A 90 -3.41 4.86 -10.17
CA GLY A 90 -3.85 4.09 -9.01
C GLY A 90 -3.60 2.59 -9.15
N PRO A 91 -2.33 2.16 -9.17
CA PRO A 91 -2.03 0.75 -9.21
C PRO A 91 -2.42 0.10 -7.89
N ILE A 92 -3.04 -1.06 -8.00
CA ILE A 92 -3.21 -2.01 -6.91
C ILE A 92 -2.25 -3.19 -7.11
N TYR A 93 -1.85 -3.80 -6.01
CA TYR A 93 -0.93 -4.92 -5.99
C TYR A 93 -1.48 -6.03 -5.09
N ALA A 94 -1.33 -7.27 -5.54
CA ALA A 94 -1.38 -8.44 -4.68
C ALA A 94 0.05 -8.94 -4.45
N MET A 95 0.39 -9.16 -3.20
CA MET A 95 1.73 -9.55 -2.78
C MET A 95 1.65 -10.85 -1.99
N ASP A 96 2.65 -11.71 -2.19
CA ASP A 96 2.86 -12.88 -1.35
C ASP A 96 3.13 -12.41 0.09
N ALA A 97 2.31 -12.87 1.02
CA ALA A 97 2.36 -12.40 2.39
C ALA A 97 3.68 -12.74 3.10
N ARG A 98 4.40 -13.78 2.66
CA ARG A 98 5.62 -14.30 3.33
C ARG A 98 6.86 -13.57 2.87
N THR A 99 6.87 -13.14 1.62
CA THR A 99 8.05 -12.60 0.95
C THR A 99 7.92 -11.14 0.53
N GLY A 100 6.70 -10.60 0.50
CA GLY A 100 6.42 -9.26 -0.03
C GLY A 100 6.54 -9.17 -1.56
N LYS A 101 6.74 -10.30 -2.25
CA LYS A 101 6.86 -10.35 -3.71
C LYS A 101 5.51 -10.04 -4.36
N ILE A 102 5.49 -9.12 -5.32
CA ILE A 102 4.30 -8.82 -6.12
C ILE A 102 3.96 -10.04 -6.98
N LEU A 103 2.75 -10.56 -6.79
CA LEU A 103 2.17 -11.66 -7.55
C LEU A 103 1.50 -11.15 -8.82
N TRP A 104 0.74 -10.05 -8.70
CA TRP A 104 0.13 -9.35 -9.82
C TRP A 104 -0.13 -7.88 -9.47
N SER A 105 -0.34 -7.06 -10.49
CA SER A 105 -0.75 -5.67 -10.36
C SER A 105 -1.83 -5.30 -11.39
N TYR A 106 -2.58 -4.25 -11.09
CA TYR A 106 -3.59 -3.70 -12.00
C TYR A 106 -3.69 -2.19 -11.84
N ASN A 107 -3.75 -1.44 -12.95
CA ASN A 107 -3.95 0.00 -12.92
C ASN A 107 -5.44 0.32 -12.95
N THR A 108 -5.97 0.88 -11.87
CA THR A 108 -7.40 1.24 -11.80
C THR A 108 -7.74 2.47 -12.63
N GLY A 109 -6.74 3.25 -13.04
CA GLY A 109 -6.90 4.45 -13.86
C GLY A 109 -7.14 5.74 -13.07
N ALA A 110 -7.19 5.67 -11.74
CA ALA A 110 -7.28 6.83 -10.86
C ALA A 110 -6.73 6.48 -9.47
N THR A 111 -6.27 7.47 -8.70
CA THR A 111 -5.68 7.31 -7.36
C THR A 111 -6.44 6.34 -6.46
N VAL A 112 -5.73 5.40 -5.83
CA VAL A 112 -6.29 4.50 -4.81
C VAL A 112 -5.83 4.97 -3.44
N TYR A 113 -6.75 5.65 -2.74
CA TYR A 113 -6.55 6.14 -1.37
C TYR A 113 -7.33 5.32 -0.33
N GLY A 114 -8.43 4.69 -0.74
CA GLY A 114 -9.28 3.86 0.12
C GLY A 114 -8.74 2.45 0.34
N GLY A 115 -9.27 1.77 1.34
CA GLY A 115 -8.94 0.38 1.65
C GLY A 115 -9.58 -0.62 0.67
N ILE A 116 -9.07 -1.84 0.68
CA ILE A 116 -9.58 -2.96 -0.13
C ILE A 116 -10.47 -3.83 0.78
N SER A 117 -11.63 -4.26 0.30
CA SER A 117 -12.47 -5.23 1.03
C SER A 117 -12.29 -6.62 0.45
N VAL A 118 -12.29 -7.64 1.31
CA VAL A 118 -12.20 -9.05 0.89
C VAL A 118 -13.48 -9.76 1.30
N SER A 119 -14.13 -10.46 0.35
CA SER A 119 -15.30 -11.28 0.64
C SER A 119 -15.47 -12.39 -0.40
N TYR A 120 -15.81 -13.61 0.05
CA TYR A 120 -16.14 -14.75 -0.81
C TYR A 120 -15.19 -14.99 -2.00
N GLY A 121 -13.87 -14.89 -1.78
CA GLY A 121 -12.88 -15.12 -2.84
C GLY A 121 -12.70 -13.95 -3.82
N CYS A 122 -13.33 -12.81 -3.53
CA CYS A 122 -13.18 -11.57 -4.28
C CYS A 122 -12.54 -10.47 -3.42
N ILE A 123 -11.86 -9.55 -4.09
CA ILE A 123 -11.53 -8.24 -3.52
C ILE A 123 -12.34 -7.15 -4.21
N TYR A 124 -12.64 -6.08 -3.46
CA TYR A 124 -13.35 -4.91 -3.95
C TYR A 124 -12.57 -3.64 -3.61
N VAL A 125 -12.41 -2.76 -4.59
CA VAL A 125 -11.64 -1.52 -4.42
C VAL A 125 -12.28 -0.39 -5.21
N GLY A 126 -12.51 0.74 -4.53
CA GLY A 126 -12.88 1.99 -5.17
C GLY A 126 -11.63 2.75 -5.61
N ASN A 127 -11.74 3.52 -6.69
CA ASN A 127 -10.70 4.46 -7.10
C ASN A 127 -11.21 5.89 -7.15
N GLY A 128 -10.27 6.82 -7.17
CA GLY A 128 -10.53 8.24 -7.14
C GLY A 128 -10.40 8.83 -5.76
N TYR A 129 -9.61 9.89 -5.66
CA TYR A 129 -9.61 10.76 -4.51
C TYR A 129 -9.30 12.19 -4.94
N THR A 130 -10.20 13.11 -4.62
CA THR A 130 -9.93 14.54 -4.69
C THR A 130 -10.82 15.21 -3.64
N VAL A 131 -10.23 16.08 -2.83
CA VAL A 131 -10.98 17.03 -2.00
C VAL A 131 -10.68 18.42 -2.54
N SER A 132 -11.60 19.38 -2.43
CA SER A 132 -11.46 20.71 -3.03
C SER A 132 -10.21 21.48 -2.55
N LEU A 133 -9.70 21.18 -1.35
CA LEU A 133 -8.40 21.64 -0.86
C LEU A 133 -7.22 20.72 -1.28
N GLY A 134 -7.50 19.45 -1.54
CA GLY A 134 -6.54 18.41 -1.90
C GLY A 134 -5.96 18.56 -3.31
N ALA A 135 -6.64 19.24 -4.24
CA ALA A 135 -6.02 19.61 -5.53
C ALA A 135 -4.87 20.63 -5.36
N ALA A 136 -4.87 21.42 -4.28
CA ALA A 136 -3.78 22.34 -3.95
C ALA A 136 -2.60 21.64 -3.24
N PHE A 137 -2.86 20.60 -2.45
CA PHE A 137 -1.83 19.86 -1.70
C PHE A 137 -1.33 18.59 -2.42
N HIS A 138 -2.16 17.97 -3.24
CA HIS A 138 -1.89 16.75 -4.01
C HIS A 138 -2.33 16.89 -5.47
N PRO A 139 -1.66 17.74 -6.27
CA PRO A 139 -2.07 18.05 -7.64
C PRO A 139 -1.96 16.86 -8.61
N THR A 140 -1.26 15.80 -8.20
CA THR A 140 -1.07 14.58 -9.01
C THR A 140 -2.16 13.53 -8.78
N TRP A 141 -3.01 13.70 -7.76
CA TRP A 141 -4.04 12.72 -7.48
C TRP A 141 -5.19 12.83 -8.48
N THR A 142 -5.61 11.67 -8.98
CA THR A 142 -6.57 11.57 -10.08
C THR A 142 -7.93 11.19 -9.51
N PRO A 143 -9.01 11.95 -9.83
CA PRO A 143 -10.36 11.58 -9.46
C PRO A 143 -10.82 10.34 -10.23
N GLY A 144 -11.78 9.62 -9.67
CA GLY A 144 -12.30 8.37 -10.19
C GLY A 144 -13.66 8.09 -9.58
N THR A 145 -14.44 7.27 -10.26
CA THR A 145 -15.84 6.95 -9.90
C THR A 145 -16.12 5.47 -9.97
N SER A 146 -15.09 4.64 -10.13
CA SER A 146 -15.23 3.21 -10.39
C SER A 146 -14.98 2.39 -9.14
N VAL A 147 -15.71 1.27 -9.04
CA VAL A 147 -15.44 0.20 -8.10
C VAL A 147 -15.08 -1.03 -8.91
N PHE A 148 -13.96 -1.66 -8.57
CA PHE A 148 -13.45 -2.86 -9.22
C PHE A 148 -13.69 -4.07 -8.32
N ALA A 149 -13.94 -5.21 -8.95
CA ALA A 149 -14.00 -6.51 -8.29
C ALA A 149 -13.03 -7.48 -8.99
N PHE A 150 -12.19 -8.16 -8.21
CA PHE A 150 -11.29 -9.20 -8.71
C PHE A 150 -11.57 -10.48 -7.93
N CYS A 151 -12.01 -11.52 -8.61
CA CYS A 151 -12.44 -12.78 -7.99
C CYS A 151 -11.59 -13.95 -8.48
N LEU A 152 -11.40 -14.94 -7.61
CA LEU A 152 -10.94 -16.26 -8.04
C LEU A 152 -12.08 -16.92 -8.83
N GLY A 153 -11.79 -17.36 -10.05
CA GLY A 153 -12.74 -18.07 -10.93
C GLY A 153 -12.84 -19.55 -10.63
#